data_AF-A0AAU4V2W9-F1
#
_entry.id   AF-A0AAU4V2W9-F1
#
_cell.length_a   1.000
_cell.length_b   1.000
_cell.length_c   1.000
_cell.angle_alpha   90.00
_cell.angle_beta   90.00
_cell.angle_gamma   90.00
#
_symmetry.space_group_name_H-M   'P 1'
#
loop_
_entity.id
_entity.type
_entity.pdbx_description
1 polymer ?
#
loop_
_entity_poly.entity_id
_entity_poly.type
_entity_poly.pdbx_seq_one_letter_code
_entity_poly.pdbx_strand_id
1 'polypeptide(L)'
;MMYLYYNKSTGKNCAILRRDSKFGVTDGMGISIDASNGRSDSDGQRAYTQYAGPVFVSAAGACVKLTGFITGSWLTENSSYLEKTHRETTGWVHCG
;
A
#
# COMPACT_ATOMS: atom_id res chain seq x y z
N MET A 1 5.46 -4.02 3.31
CA MET A 1 4.31 -4.38 4.16
C MET A 1 3.25 -3.28 4.12
N MET A 2 1.99 -3.64 3.89
CA MET A 2 0.85 -2.70 3.91
C MET A 2 0.24 -2.62 5.31
N TYR A 3 -0.19 -1.43 5.72
CA TYR A 3 -0.89 -1.19 6.99
C TYR A 3 -2.20 -0.45 6.73
N LEU A 4 -3.25 -0.85 7.45
CA LEU A 4 -4.56 -0.21 7.42
C LEU A 4 -4.93 0.27 8.82
N TYR A 5 -5.41 1.51 8.90
CA TYR A 5 -5.95 2.12 10.11
C TYR A 5 -7.38 2.57 9.85
N TYR A 6 -8.23 2.51 10.88
CA TYR A 6 -9.61 2.99 10.84
C TYR A 6 -9.87 3.95 11.99
N ASN A 7 -10.45 5.10 11.67
CA ASN A 7 -10.97 6.03 12.66
C ASN A 7 -12.49 5.97 12.70
N LYS A 8 -13.03 5.36 13.78
CA LYS A 8 -14.47 5.22 14.01
C LYS A 8 -15.20 6.55 14.18
N SER A 9 -14.55 7.59 14.73
CA SER A 9 -15.20 8.89 14.93
C SER A 9 -15.45 9.64 13.63
N THR A 10 -14.64 9.38 12.59
CA THR A 10 -14.77 10.01 11.27
C THR A 10 -15.25 9.06 10.17
N GLY A 11 -15.35 7.76 10.45
CA GLY A 11 -15.67 6.73 9.44
C GLY A 11 -14.64 6.63 8.31
N LYS A 12 -13.37 6.93 8.61
CA LYS A 12 -12.28 6.99 7.60
C LYS A 12 -11.30 5.86 7.78
N ASN A 13 -10.92 5.25 6.67
CA ASN A 13 -9.80 4.33 6.57
C ASN A 13 -8.57 5.06 6.02
N CYS A 14 -7.39 4.66 6.50
CA CYS A 14 -6.09 5.18 6.10
C CYS A 14 -5.15 4.02 5.80
N ALA A 15 -4.40 4.09 4.71
CA ALA A 15 -3.43 3.05 4.36
C ALA A 15 -2.03 3.62 4.10
N ILE A 16 -1.00 2.84 4.47
CA ILE A 16 0.40 3.10 4.13
C ILE A 16 1.08 1.82 3.65
N LEU A 17 2.11 1.97 2.82
CA LEU A 17 3.05 0.89 2.48
C LEU A 17 4.43 1.24 3.04
N ARG A 18 5.00 0.36 3.85
CA ARG A 18 6.36 0.49 4.41
C ARG A 18 7.27 -0.55 3.79
N ARG A 19 8.46 -0.13 3.36
CA ARG A 19 9.52 -1.00 2.85
C ARG A 19 10.14 -1.85 3.97
N ASP A 20 10.49 -3.10 3.66
CA ASP A 20 11.35 -3.91 4.53
C ASP A 20 12.82 -3.43 4.45
N SER A 21 13.51 -3.32 5.58
CA SER A 21 14.92 -2.86 5.61
C SER A 21 15.86 -3.65 4.69
N LYS A 22 15.56 -4.92 4.41
CA LYS A 22 16.34 -5.82 3.55
C LYS A 22 15.93 -5.76 2.08
N PHE A 23 14.96 -4.95 1.70
CA PHE A 23 14.52 -4.80 0.30
C PHE A 23 15.03 -3.48 -0.26
N GLY A 24 15.93 -3.46 -1.24
CA GLY A 24 16.36 -2.23 -1.91
C GLY A 24 15.31 -1.76 -2.92
N VAL A 25 14.97 -0.47 -2.94
CA VAL A 25 14.03 0.11 -3.91
C VAL A 25 14.81 0.79 -5.04
N THR A 26 14.43 0.51 -6.28
CA THR A 26 15.09 1.01 -7.50
C THR A 26 14.23 2.01 -8.26
N ASP A 27 12.92 1.73 -8.40
CA ASP A 27 11.99 2.52 -9.22
C ASP A 27 10.76 3.03 -8.43
N GLY A 28 10.74 2.76 -7.12
CA GLY A 28 9.78 3.33 -6.20
C GLY A 28 8.73 2.34 -5.68
N MET A 29 7.78 2.86 -4.91
CA MET A 29 6.70 2.12 -4.29
C MET A 29 5.45 3.01 -4.19
N GLY A 30 4.28 2.41 -4.07
CA GLY A 30 3.03 3.17 -3.91
C GLY A 30 1.91 2.34 -3.33
N ILE A 31 0.87 3.02 -2.87
CA ILE A 31 -0.32 2.40 -2.29
C ILE A 31 -1.61 3.11 -2.73
N SER A 32 -2.65 2.32 -2.94
CA SER A 32 -4.02 2.77 -3.12
C SER A 32 -4.98 2.05 -2.17
N ILE A 33 -6.11 2.70 -1.91
CA ILE A 33 -7.23 2.16 -1.14
C ILE A 33 -8.51 2.29 -1.97
N ASP A 34 -9.26 1.19 -2.08
CA ASP A 34 -10.56 1.15 -2.76
C ASP A 34 -11.63 0.76 -1.74
N ALA A 35 -12.78 1.44 -1.78
CA ALA A 35 -13.95 1.13 -0.99
C ALA A 35 -15.05 0.51 -1.86
N SER A 36 -15.83 -0.41 -1.30
CA SER A 36 -16.94 -1.09 -1.99
C SER A 36 -18.08 -0.16 -2.38
N ASN A 37 -18.09 1.07 -1.86
CA ASN A 37 -19.01 2.14 -2.25
C ASN A 37 -18.51 2.99 -3.45
N GLY A 38 -17.43 2.55 -4.11
CA GLY A 38 -16.88 3.19 -5.32
C GLY A 38 -15.91 4.34 -5.06
N ARG A 39 -15.62 4.67 -3.80
CA ARG A 39 -14.59 5.67 -3.46
C ARG A 39 -13.20 5.04 -3.48
N SER A 40 -12.20 5.80 -3.88
CA SER A 40 -10.81 5.37 -3.83
C SER A 40 -9.87 6.55 -3.60
N ASP A 41 -8.65 6.24 -3.15
CA ASP A 41 -7.55 7.19 -3.04
C ASP A 41 -6.23 6.49 -3.34
N SER A 42 -5.26 7.23 -3.89
CA SER A 42 -3.96 6.71 -4.32
C SER A 42 -2.90 7.78 -4.15
N ASP A 43 -1.69 7.38 -3.73
CA ASP A 43 -0.56 8.29 -3.56
C ASP A 43 0.07 8.74 -4.90
N GLY A 44 -0.53 8.34 -6.01
CA GLY A 44 -0.15 8.73 -7.37
C GLY A 44 1.15 8.09 -7.84
N GLN A 45 1.58 6.97 -7.23
CA GLN A 45 2.77 6.21 -7.62
C GLN A 45 4.06 7.06 -7.67
N ARG A 46 4.15 8.10 -6.83
CA ARG A 46 5.37 8.90 -6.73
C ARG A 46 6.52 8.02 -6.22
N ALA A 47 7.76 8.33 -6.59
CA ALA A 47 8.97 7.53 -6.33
C ALA A 47 9.36 7.46 -4.84
N TYR A 48 8.46 6.97 -3.98
CA TYR A 48 8.74 6.70 -2.59
C TYR A 48 9.70 5.52 -2.48
N THR A 49 10.62 5.57 -1.51
CA THR A 49 11.63 4.51 -1.32
C THR A 49 11.60 3.92 0.07
N GLN A 50 10.71 4.38 0.95
CA GLN A 50 10.64 3.89 2.32
C GLN A 50 9.20 3.82 2.85
N TYR A 51 8.40 4.86 2.60
CA TYR A 51 7.00 4.97 3.01
C TYR A 51 6.18 5.58 1.87
N ALA A 52 5.13 4.87 1.46
CA ALA A 52 4.11 5.32 0.50
C ALA A 52 2.77 5.57 1.22
N GLY A 53 2.00 6.54 0.74
CA GLY A 53 0.85 7.13 1.45
C GLY A 53 1.23 8.22 2.48
N PRO A 54 0.34 8.56 3.43
CA PRO A 54 -0.96 7.94 3.66
C PRO A 54 -2.01 8.30 2.60
N VAL A 55 -2.84 7.32 2.26
CA VAL A 55 -4.06 7.48 1.44
C VAL A 55 -5.30 7.23 2.29
N PHE A 56 -6.40 7.94 2.00
CA PHE A 56 -7.59 7.94 2.83
C PHE A 56 -8.86 7.72 2.03
N VAL A 57 -9.78 6.94 2.60
CA VAL A 57 -11.15 6.84 2.07
C VAL A 57 -12.16 6.92 3.20
N SER A 58 -13.27 7.62 2.96
CA SER A 58 -14.46 7.52 3.80
C SER A 58 -15.26 6.28 3.39
N ALA A 59 -15.31 5.27 4.24
CA ALA A 59 -15.90 3.97 3.95
C ALA A 59 -16.80 3.46 5.08
N ALA A 60 -17.49 4.36 5.79
CA ALA A 60 -18.51 3.97 6.77
C ALA A 60 -19.58 3.10 6.09
N GLY A 61 -19.85 1.92 6.66
CA GLY A 61 -20.78 0.92 6.10
C GLY A 61 -20.31 0.30 4.77
N ALA A 62 -19.04 0.47 4.40
CA ALA A 62 -18.44 -0.11 3.21
C ALA A 62 -17.18 -0.90 3.58
N CYS A 63 -16.80 -1.83 2.71
CA CYS A 63 -15.55 -2.57 2.85
C CYS A 63 -14.42 -1.87 2.12
N VAL A 64 -13.17 -1.99 2.58
CA VAL A 64 -11.98 -1.47 1.92
C VAL A 64 -10.98 -2.57 1.59
N LYS A 65 -10.28 -2.41 0.46
CA LYS A 65 -9.15 -3.23 0.03
C LYS A 65 -7.98 -2.33 -0.34
N LEU A 66 -6.77 -2.87 -0.28
CA LEU A 66 -5.54 -2.15 -0.57
C LEU A 66 -4.88 -2.72 -1.82
N THR A 67 -4.25 -1.86 -2.60
CA THR A 67 -3.29 -2.29 -3.61
C THR A 67 -1.96 -1.60 -3.35
N GLY A 68 -0.91 -2.37 -3.15
CA GLY A 68 0.46 -1.88 -2.97
C GLY A 68 1.35 -2.36 -4.10
N PHE A 69 2.35 -1.56 -4.44
CA PHE A 69 3.47 -2.03 -5.26
C PHE A 69 4.80 -1.49 -4.77
N ILE A 70 5.88 -2.21 -5.06
CA ILE A 70 7.26 -1.82 -4.80
C ILE A 70 8.16 -2.44 -5.86
N THR A 71 9.03 -1.64 -6.48
CA THR A 71 10.01 -2.10 -7.47
C THR A 71 11.40 -2.09 -6.87
N GLY A 72 12.09 -3.24 -6.97
CA GLY A 72 13.45 -3.38 -6.48
C GLY A 72 13.87 -4.83 -6.28
N SER A 73 14.75 -5.08 -5.33
CA SER A 73 15.35 -6.40 -5.09
C SER A 73 15.68 -6.64 -3.62
N TRP A 74 15.79 -7.91 -3.23
CA TRP A 74 16.23 -8.29 -1.89
C TRP A 74 17.75 -8.18 -1.75
N LEU A 75 18.20 -7.48 -0.70
CA LEU A 75 19.61 -7.33 -0.34
C LEU A 75 20.07 -8.59 0.42
N THR A 76 20.35 -9.66 -0.30
CA THR A 76 20.92 -10.91 0.24
C THR A 76 22.32 -11.17 -0.34
N GLU A 77 23.16 -11.92 0.38
CA GLU A 77 24.57 -12.13 0.02
C GLU A 77 24.80 -12.81 -1.35
N ASN A 78 23.74 -13.37 -1.95
CA ASN A 78 23.75 -13.98 -3.29
C ASN A 78 22.83 -13.23 -4.28
N SER A 79 22.74 -11.90 -4.16
CA SER A 79 21.79 -11.00 -4.85
C SER A 79 21.89 -10.99 -6.38
N SER A 80 21.42 -12.07 -7.02
CA SER A 80 21.07 -12.14 -8.44
C SER A 80 19.55 -12.10 -8.67
N TYR A 81 18.75 -11.73 -7.65
CA TYR A 81 17.34 -11.46 -7.86
C TYR A 81 17.21 -10.18 -8.68
N LEU A 82 16.99 -10.39 -9.98
CA LEU A 82 16.66 -9.35 -10.95
C LEU A 82 15.62 -8.41 -10.36
N GLU A 83 15.83 -7.12 -10.56
CA GLU A 83 14.87 -6.09 -10.23
C GLU A 83 13.46 -6.49 -10.67
N LYS A 84 12.50 -6.42 -9.75
CA LYS A 84 11.11 -6.78 -10.02
C LYS A 84 10.16 -5.85 -9.31
N THR A 85 9.05 -5.55 -9.97
CA THR A 85 7.88 -4.95 -9.33
C THR A 85 7.08 -6.03 -8.61
N HIS A 86 7.03 -5.95 -7.29
CA HIS A 86 6.09 -6.69 -6.46
C HIS A 86 4.80 -5.89 -6.35
N ARG A 87 3.68 -6.45 -6.78
CA ARG A 87 2.36 -5.84 -6.68
C ARG A 87 1.40 -6.82 -6.02
N GLU A 88 0.68 -6.34 -5.03
CA GLU A 88 -0.32 -7.12 -4.31
C GLU A 88 -1.59 -6.30 -4.12
N THR A 89 -2.73 -6.95 -4.31
CA THR A 89 -4.04 -6.43 -3.95
C THR A 89 -4.64 -7.35 -2.89
N THR A 90 -5.04 -6.78 -1.76
CA THR A 90 -5.69 -7.53 -0.70
C THR A 90 -7.12 -7.91 -1.09
N GLY A 91 -7.71 -8.85 -0.36
CA GLY A 91 -9.18 -8.93 -0.28
C GLY A 91 -9.77 -7.70 0.44
N TRP A 92 -11.08 -7.73 0.71
CA TRP A 92 -11.71 -6.78 1.60
C TRP A 92 -11.20 -6.99 3.03
N VAL A 93 -10.39 -6.07 3.53
CA VAL A 93 -9.63 -6.22 4.79
C VAL A 93 -10.27 -5.52 5.99
N HIS A 94 -11.23 -4.62 5.75
CA HIS A 94 -12.01 -3.98 6.80
C HIS A 94 -13.37 -3.54 6.24
N CYS A 95 -14.44 -3.77 6.99
CA CYS A 95 -15.77 -3.26 6.69
C CYS A 95 -16.25 -2.40 7.85
N GLY A 96 -16.66 -1.17 7.55
CA GLY A 96 -16.97 -0.11 8.52
C GLY A 96 -18.06 -0.44 9.53
#